data_AF-A0A3N4JG46-F1
#
_entry.id   AF-A0A3N4JG46-F1
#
_cell.length_a   1.000
_cell.length_b   1.000
_cell.length_c   1.000
_cell.angle_alpha   90.00
_cell.angle_beta   90.00
_cell.angle_gamma   90.00
#
_symmetry.space_group_name_H-M   'P 1'
#
loop_
_entity.id
_entity.type
_entity.pdbx_description
1 polymer ?
#
loop_
_entity_poly.entity_id
_entity_poly.type
_entity_poly.pdbx_seq_one_letter_code
_entity_poly.pdbx_strand_id
1 'polypeptide(L)'
;MKMPSGESLSIQIRSAIVTLIQVGGMSYLDVYEALNSQVSLNTIKGTWLRVKKRSKSQEIFSLLENVEDQIRPEPAVPQKIPLGSATSEQLQDLALCDEEHWQKTFPQIAAEAEVNISKSYAYKIMNEHHDLGRFEPQ
;
A
#
# COMPACT_ATOMS: atom_id res chain seq x y z
N MET A 1 -6.43 -5.37 16.62
CA MET A 1 -5.04 -5.15 16.16
C MET A 1 -4.82 -3.64 16.13
N LYS A 2 -3.94 -3.09 16.97
CA LYS A 2 -3.67 -1.64 17.01
C LYS A 2 -2.86 -1.30 15.75
N MET A 3 -3.36 -0.44 14.88
CA MET A 3 -2.55 0.05 13.76
C MET A 3 -1.31 0.75 14.33
N PRO A 4 -0.12 0.53 13.77
CA PRO A 4 1.06 1.27 14.21
C PRO A 4 0.83 2.76 13.91
N SER A 5 0.61 3.54 14.97
CA SER A 5 0.54 4.99 14.93
C SER A 5 1.97 5.53 15.02
N GLY A 6 2.53 5.95 13.89
CA GLY A 6 3.83 6.58 13.84
C GLY A 6 4.12 7.07 12.42
N GLU A 7 4.62 8.28 12.31
CA GLU A 7 5.19 8.75 11.05
C GLU A 7 6.34 7.82 10.65
N SER A 8 6.42 7.52 9.35
CA SER A 8 7.53 6.73 8.83
C SER A 8 8.84 7.49 9.07
N LEU A 9 9.91 6.76 9.43
CA LEU A 9 11.23 7.38 9.58
C LEU A 9 11.62 8.15 8.32
N SER A 10 12.21 9.33 8.47
CA SER A 10 12.74 10.08 7.34
C SER A 10 13.83 9.28 6.61
N ILE A 11 14.03 9.58 5.32
CA ILE A 11 15.10 8.96 4.53
C ILE A 11 16.46 9.21 5.20
N GLN A 12 16.67 10.41 5.73
CA GLN A 12 17.92 10.79 6.39
C GLN A 12 18.23 9.89 7.60
N ILE A 13 17.22 9.62 8.44
CA ILE A 13 17.39 8.72 9.60
C ILE A 13 17.67 7.29 9.13
N ARG A 14 16.97 6.81 8.10
CA ARG A 14 17.18 5.47 7.55
C ARG A 14 18.58 5.30 6.95
N SER A 15 19.03 6.30 6.19
CA SER A 15 20.39 6.35 5.65
C SER A 15 21.45 6.41 6.74
N ALA A 16 21.22 7.19 7.81
CA ALA A 16 22.13 7.24 8.95
C ALA A 16 22.25 5.87 9.63
N ILE A 17 21.14 5.17 9.88
CA ILE A 17 21.16 3.79 10.42
C ILE A 17 22.01 2.87 9.54
N VAL A 18 21.79 2.87 8.22
CA VAL A 18 22.52 2.01 7.28
C VAL A 18 24.01 2.33 7.26
N THR A 19 24.37 3.61 7.15
CA THR A 19 25.78 4.04 7.08
C THR A 19 26.53 3.77 8.38
N LEU A 20 25.94 4.06 9.53
CA LEU A 20 26.58 3.84 10.83
C LEU A 20 26.85 2.34 11.08
N ILE A 21 25.92 1.46 10.68
CA ILE A 21 26.11 0.01 10.80
C ILE A 21 27.14 -0.48 9.77
N GLN A 22 26.93 -0.19 8.49
CA GLN A 22 27.71 -0.81 7.40
C GLN A 22 29.11 -0.23 7.24
N VAL A 23 29.26 1.09 7.37
CA VAL A 23 30.54 1.79 7.20
C VAL A 23 31.19 2.02 8.55
N GLY A 24 30.40 2.44 9.54
CA GLY A 24 30.91 2.70 10.90
C GLY A 24 31.17 1.44 11.72
N GLY A 25 30.69 0.27 11.30
CA GLY A 25 30.83 -0.98 12.06
C GLY A 25 30.11 -0.95 13.42
N MET A 26 29.17 -0.03 13.60
CA MET A 26 28.49 0.20 14.87
C MET A 26 27.48 -0.90 15.20
N SER A 27 27.38 -1.25 16.48
CA SER A 27 26.30 -2.11 16.96
C SER A 27 24.95 -1.36 16.96
N TYR A 28 23.83 -2.08 17.07
CA TYR A 28 22.52 -1.43 17.16
C TYR A 28 22.41 -0.49 18.37
N LEU A 29 23.12 -0.82 19.47
CA LEU A 29 23.15 0.02 20.67
C LEU A 29 23.93 1.31 20.42
N ASP A 30 25.08 1.22 19.76
CA ASP A 30 25.88 2.41 19.43
C ASP A 30 25.12 3.35 18.48
N VAL A 31 24.37 2.79 17.52
CA VAL A 31 23.50 3.57 16.64
C VAL A 31 22.34 4.22 17.41
N TYR A 32 21.76 3.51 18.38
CA TYR A 32 20.72 4.06 19.24
C TYR A 32 21.20 5.28 20.03
N GLU A 33 22.40 5.18 20.61
CA GLU A 33 23.05 6.29 21.31
C GLU A 33 23.42 7.43 20.34
N ALA A 34 23.99 7.10 19.16
CA ALA A 34 24.37 8.09 18.15
C ALA A 34 23.17 8.88 17.59
N LEU A 35 21.98 8.27 17.57
CA LEU A 35 20.73 8.92 17.18
C LEU A 35 20.00 9.57 18.36
N ASN A 36 20.68 9.78 19.49
CA ASN A 36 20.15 10.42 20.70
C ASN A 36 18.82 9.80 21.18
N SER A 37 18.68 8.47 21.10
CA SER A 37 17.46 7.76 21.49
C SER A 37 16.18 8.17 20.75
N GLN A 38 16.27 8.93 19.64
CA GLN A 38 15.11 9.38 18.87
C GLN A 38 14.38 8.23 18.17
N VAL A 39 15.09 7.10 17.97
CA VAL A 39 14.59 5.92 17.28
C VAL A 39 14.80 4.71 18.16
N SER A 40 13.74 3.93 18.42
CA SER A 40 13.87 2.73 19.25
C SER A 40 14.82 1.69 18.64
N LEU A 41 15.50 0.91 19.48
CA LEU A 41 16.36 -0.21 19.07
C LEU A 41 15.67 -1.18 18.10
N ASN A 42 14.39 -1.48 18.35
CA ASN A 42 13.60 -2.36 17.49
C ASN A 42 13.40 -1.75 16.09
N THR A 43 13.19 -0.43 16.02
CA THR A 43 13.05 0.28 14.76
C THR A 43 14.38 0.33 14.00
N ILE A 44 15.50 0.52 14.69
CA ILE A 44 16.85 0.47 14.09
C ILE A 44 17.10 -0.90 13.47
N LYS A 45 16.93 -1.97 14.27
CA LYS A 45 17.10 -3.35 13.82
C LYS A 45 16.16 -3.69 12.65
N GLY A 46 14.88 -3.32 12.76
CA GLY A 46 13.88 -3.57 11.73
C GLY A 46 14.16 -2.81 10.43
N THR A 47 14.71 -1.59 10.52
CA THR A 47 15.13 -0.80 9.34
C THR A 47 16.31 -1.46 8.65
N TRP A 48 17.37 -1.79 9.39
CA TRP A 48 18.54 -2.49 8.85
C TRP A 48 18.17 -3.79 8.13
N LEU A 49 17.39 -4.65 8.78
CA LEU A 49 16.99 -5.95 8.20
C LEU A 49 16.14 -5.78 6.93
N ARG A 50 15.25 -4.77 6.90
CA ARG A 50 14.43 -4.49 5.71
C ARG A 50 15.28 -4.03 4.53
N VAL A 51 16.19 -3.06 4.76
CA VAL A 51 17.10 -2.57 3.71
C VAL A 51 17.97 -3.70 3.20
N LYS A 52 18.57 -4.48 4.12
CA LYS A 52 19.42 -5.63 3.77
C LYS A 52 18.67 -6.68 2.94
N LYS A 53 17.40 -6.94 3.25
CA LYS A 53 16.57 -7.89 2.50
C LYS A 53 16.20 -7.38 1.10
N ARG A 54 16.03 -6.07 0.92
CA ARG A 54 15.68 -5.43 -0.36
C ARG A 54 16.89 -5.27 -1.27
N SER A 55 18.08 -5.12 -0.69
CA SER A 55 19.30 -4.82 -1.42
C SER A 55 19.85 -6.06 -2.14
N LYS A 56 20.36 -5.86 -3.37
CA LYS A 56 20.94 -6.93 -4.19
C LYS A 56 22.38 -7.28 -3.77
N SER A 57 23.07 -6.35 -3.11
CA SER A 57 24.41 -6.56 -2.55
C SER A 57 24.52 -5.98 -1.13
N GLN A 58 25.63 -6.27 -0.45
CA GLN A 58 25.97 -5.65 0.84
C GLN A 58 26.87 -4.41 0.67
N GLU A 59 27.06 -3.92 -0.56
CA GLU A 59 27.80 -2.68 -0.78
C GLU A 59 26.96 -1.48 -0.35
N ILE A 60 27.62 -0.45 0.19
CA ILE A 60 26.92 0.71 0.78
C ILE A 60 25.99 1.41 -0.21
N PHE A 61 26.41 1.58 -1.48
CA PHE A 61 25.57 2.21 -2.49
C PHE A 61 24.30 1.39 -2.76
N SER A 62 24.40 0.07 -2.87
CA SER A 62 23.23 -0.80 -3.05
C SER A 62 22.28 -0.76 -1.85
N LEU A 63 22.83 -0.66 -0.63
CA LEU A 63 22.02 -0.50 0.59
C LEU A 63 21.31 0.85 0.62
N LEU A 64 22.01 1.94 0.27
CA LEU A 64 21.45 3.29 0.27
C LEU A 64 20.37 3.49 -0.80
N GLU A 65 20.45 2.81 -1.95
CA GLU A 65 19.38 2.79 -2.96
C GLU A 65 18.07 2.18 -2.44
N ASN A 66 18.11 1.41 -1.35
CA ASN A 66 16.98 0.64 -0.82
C ASN A 66 16.50 1.10 0.57
N VAL A 67 16.94 2.29 1.03
CA VAL A 67 16.48 2.89 2.30
C VAL A 67 15.03 3.35 2.26
N GLU A 68 14.58 3.77 1.09
CA GLU A 68 13.18 4.14 0.89
C GLU A 68 12.27 2.91 0.99
N ASP A 69 11.08 3.15 1.53
CA ASP A 69 10.04 2.16 1.40
C ASP A 69 9.56 2.17 -0.04
N GLN A 70 9.90 1.11 -0.76
CA GLN A 70 9.33 0.89 -2.08
C GLN A 70 7.81 0.86 -1.93
N ILE A 71 7.14 1.66 -2.75
CA ILE A 71 5.70 1.54 -2.98
C ILE A 71 5.50 0.09 -3.39
N ARG A 72 4.70 -0.64 -2.61
CA ARG A 72 4.38 -2.01 -3.02
C ARG A 72 3.61 -1.91 -4.33
N PRO A 73 4.07 -2.58 -5.41
CA PRO A 73 3.32 -2.57 -6.66
C PRO A 73 1.93 -3.20 -6.48
N GLU A 74 1.82 -4.11 -5.51
CA GLU A 74 0.57 -4.76 -5.16
C GLU A 74 0.09 -4.34 -3.75
N PRO A 75 -1.23 -4.22 -3.56
CA PRO A 75 -1.80 -3.92 -2.27
C PRO A 75 -1.41 -5.00 -1.24
N ALA A 76 -1.19 -4.59 0.01
CA ALA A 76 -0.78 -5.52 1.07
C ALA A 76 -1.81 -6.63 1.35
N VAL A 77 -3.07 -6.40 0.97
CA VAL A 77 -4.14 -7.38 0.96
C VAL A 77 -4.65 -7.48 -0.48
N PRO A 78 -4.74 -8.68 -1.07
CA PRO A 78 -5.34 -8.86 -2.38
C PRO A 78 -6.74 -8.26 -2.41
N GLN A 79 -7.03 -7.45 -3.42
CA GLN A 79 -8.36 -6.89 -3.60
C GLN A 79 -9.30 -8.00 -4.09
N LYS A 80 -10.53 -8.02 -3.57
CA LYS A 80 -11.54 -9.02 -3.95
C LYS A 80 -11.92 -8.89 -5.43
N ILE A 81 -12.01 -7.67 -5.93
CA ILE A 81 -12.16 -7.33 -7.35
C ILE A 81 -11.04 -6.34 -7.68
N PRO A 82 -9.98 -6.75 -8.38
CA PRO A 82 -8.93 -5.84 -8.83
C PRO A 82 -9.39 -4.91 -9.96
N LEU A 83 -8.77 -3.74 -10.06
CA LEU A 83 -8.90 -2.84 -11.21
C LEU A 83 -8.51 -3.58 -12.50
N GLY A 84 -9.33 -3.45 -13.55
CA GLY A 84 -9.10 -4.11 -14.85
C GLY A 84 -9.28 -5.63 -14.81
N SER A 85 -9.83 -6.19 -13.73
CA SER A 85 -10.27 -7.59 -13.75
C SER A 85 -11.53 -7.74 -14.61
N ALA A 86 -11.73 -8.92 -15.21
CA ALA A 86 -12.92 -9.20 -16.02
C ALA A 86 -14.23 -8.92 -15.27
N THR A 87 -14.28 -9.17 -13.96
CA THR A 87 -15.44 -8.81 -13.12
C THR A 87 -15.62 -7.31 -12.99
N SER A 88 -14.53 -6.54 -12.86
CA SER A 88 -14.60 -5.07 -12.84
C SER A 88 -15.11 -4.53 -14.17
N GLU A 89 -14.56 -5.02 -15.29
CA GLU A 89 -14.97 -4.62 -16.64
C GLU A 89 -16.43 -5.00 -16.92
N GLN A 90 -16.87 -6.20 -16.53
CA GLN A 90 -18.26 -6.62 -16.63
C GLN A 90 -19.22 -5.66 -15.90
N LEU A 91 -18.85 -5.20 -14.69
CA LEU A 91 -19.67 -4.24 -13.94
C LEU A 91 -19.75 -2.88 -14.66
N GLN A 92 -18.64 -2.42 -15.25
CA GLN A 92 -18.61 -1.21 -16.05
C GLN A 92 -19.49 -1.33 -17.30
N ASP A 93 -19.34 -2.43 -18.04
CA ASP A 93 -20.08 -2.68 -19.29
C ASP A 93 -21.57 -2.73 -19.03
N LEU A 94 -22.02 -3.46 -17.99
CA LEU A 94 -23.42 -3.48 -17.60
C LEU A 94 -23.92 -2.09 -17.20
N ALA A 95 -23.13 -1.32 -16.43
CA ALA A 95 -23.56 0.01 -16.01
C ALA A 95 -23.73 0.99 -17.17
N LEU A 96 -22.98 0.80 -18.26
CA LEU A 96 -23.00 1.67 -19.44
C LEU A 96 -23.86 1.12 -20.58
N CYS A 97 -24.40 -0.09 -20.44
CA CYS A 97 -25.07 -0.86 -21.49
C CYS A 97 -26.20 -0.10 -22.20
N ASP A 98 -27.19 0.40 -21.44
CA ASP A 98 -28.38 1.05 -21.98
C ASP A 98 -29.01 2.02 -20.96
N GLU A 99 -30.04 2.74 -21.40
CA GLU A 99 -30.77 3.71 -20.57
C GLU A 99 -31.41 3.07 -19.32
N GLU A 100 -31.84 1.81 -19.38
CA GLU A 100 -32.39 1.11 -18.21
C GLU A 100 -31.30 0.95 -17.15
N HIS A 101 -30.11 0.50 -17.56
CA HIS A 101 -28.96 0.34 -16.70
C HIS A 101 -28.43 1.67 -16.19
N TRP A 102 -28.62 2.78 -16.90
CA TRP A 102 -28.26 4.11 -16.39
C TRP A 102 -29.07 4.52 -15.17
N GLN A 103 -30.30 4.00 -15.02
CA GLN A 103 -31.16 4.25 -13.86
C GLN A 103 -30.93 3.28 -12.69
N LYS A 104 -30.26 2.14 -12.91
CA LYS A 104 -29.94 1.16 -11.85
C LYS A 104 -28.88 1.69 -10.89
N THR A 105 -28.95 1.28 -9.63
CA THR A 105 -27.87 1.52 -8.66
C THR A 105 -26.72 0.53 -8.88
N PHE A 106 -25.50 0.88 -8.47
CA PHE A 106 -24.37 -0.04 -8.57
C PHE A 106 -24.57 -1.36 -7.83
N PRO A 107 -25.24 -1.42 -6.65
CA PRO A 107 -25.61 -2.69 -6.05
C PRO A 107 -26.60 -3.52 -6.88
N GLN A 108 -27.53 -2.90 -7.61
CA GLN A 108 -28.44 -3.62 -8.51
C GLN A 108 -27.69 -4.18 -9.72
N ILE A 109 -26.79 -3.39 -10.31
CA ILE A 109 -25.90 -3.84 -11.40
C ILE A 109 -25.03 -5.01 -10.93
N ALA A 110 -24.45 -4.92 -9.72
CA ALA A 110 -23.67 -6.02 -9.15
C ALA A 110 -24.51 -7.29 -8.92
N ALA A 111 -25.76 -7.16 -8.47
CA ALA A 111 -26.65 -8.29 -8.30
C ALA A 111 -27.02 -8.95 -9.64
N GLU A 112 -27.28 -8.15 -10.67
CA GLU A 112 -27.56 -8.60 -12.03
C GLU A 112 -26.36 -9.27 -12.70
N ALA A 113 -25.16 -8.78 -12.43
CA ALA A 113 -23.90 -9.41 -12.84
C ALA A 113 -23.54 -10.66 -11.99
N GLU A 114 -24.40 -11.08 -11.06
CA GLU A 114 -24.16 -12.18 -10.11
C GLU A 114 -22.90 -12.00 -9.23
N VAL A 115 -22.49 -10.75 -9.00
CA VAL A 115 -21.31 -10.40 -8.20
C VAL A 115 -21.69 -10.16 -6.75
N ASN A 116 -21.36 -11.11 -5.88
CA ASN A 116 -21.66 -11.02 -4.45
C ASN A 116 -20.70 -10.07 -3.70
N ILE A 117 -21.08 -8.80 -3.60
CA ILE A 117 -20.34 -7.74 -2.89
C ILE A 117 -21.27 -6.87 -2.03
N SER A 118 -20.71 -6.22 -1.01
CA SER A 118 -21.47 -5.25 -0.21
C SER A 118 -21.83 -4.02 -1.05
N LYS A 119 -22.93 -3.34 -0.67
CA LYS A 119 -23.34 -2.08 -1.32
C LYS A 119 -22.20 -1.06 -1.39
N SER A 120 -21.53 -0.84 -0.25
CA SER A 120 -20.38 0.07 -0.16
C SER A 120 -19.24 -0.32 -1.09
N TYR A 121 -18.99 -1.62 -1.27
CA TYR A 121 -17.93 -2.08 -2.14
C TYR A 121 -18.30 -1.95 -3.61
N ALA A 122 -19.58 -2.13 -3.98
CA ALA A 122 -20.07 -1.82 -5.32
C ALA A 122 -19.83 -0.36 -5.70
N TYR A 123 -20.21 0.59 -4.83
CA TYR A 123 -19.91 2.02 -5.06
C TYR A 123 -18.42 2.30 -5.10
N LYS A 124 -17.64 1.70 -4.21
CA LYS A 124 -16.19 1.85 -4.20
C LYS A 124 -15.56 1.43 -5.53
N ILE A 125 -15.91 0.25 -6.04
CA ILE A 125 -15.38 -0.27 -7.31
C ILE A 125 -15.78 0.66 -8.46
N MET A 126 -17.06 1.01 -8.58
CA MET A 126 -17.53 1.81 -9.72
C MET A 126 -16.94 3.22 -9.72
N ASN A 127 -16.77 3.83 -8.55
CA ASN A 127 -16.14 5.14 -8.43
C ASN A 127 -14.62 5.06 -8.62
N GLU A 128 -13.91 4.21 -7.87
CA GLU A 128 -12.45 4.19 -7.85
C GLU A 128 -11.83 3.54 -9.10
N HIS A 129 -12.50 2.58 -9.72
CA HIS A 129 -11.96 1.86 -10.87
C HIS A 129 -12.38 2.45 -12.22
N HIS A 130 -13.59 2.99 -12.29
CA HIS A 130 -14.23 3.35 -13.56
C HIS A 130 -14.65 4.82 -13.62
N ASP A 131 -14.39 5.61 -12.56
CA ASP A 131 -14.77 7.03 -12.46
C ASP A 131 -16.27 7.28 -12.68
N LEU A 132 -17.11 6.29 -12.33
CA LEU A 132 -18.56 6.38 -12.50
C LEU A 132 -19.18 6.94 -11.23
N GLY A 133 -19.48 8.24 -11.21
CA GLY A 133 -20.26 8.85 -10.14
C GLY A 133 -21.77 8.62 -10.32
N ARG A 134 -22.42 7.90 -9.40
CA ARG A 134 -23.89 7.90 -9.28
C ARG A 134 -24.33 8.35 -7.90
N PHE A 135 -25.31 9.23 -7.87
CA PHE A 135 -25.98 9.62 -6.63
C PHE A 135 -26.71 8.40 -6.05
N GLU A 136 -26.62 8.17 -4.75
CA GLU A 136 -27.52 7.24 -4.06
C GLU A 136 -28.97 7.69 -4.35
N PRO A 137 -29.87 6.81 -4.81
CA PRO A 137 -31.28 7.15 -4.88
C PRO A 137 -31.77 7.42 -3.45
N GLN A 138 -32.49 8.53 -3.28
CA GLN A 138 -33.17 8.89 -2.04
C GLN A 138 -34.30 7.91 -1.72
#